data_AF-A0A847HNE8-F1
#
_entry.id   AF-A0A847HNE8-F1
#
_cell.length_a   1.000
_cell.length_b   1.000
_cell.length_c   1.000
_cell.angle_alpha   90.00
_cell.angle_beta   90.00
_cell.angle_gamma   90.00
#
_symmetry.space_group_name_H-M   'P 1'
#
loop_
_entity.id
_entity.type
_entity.pdbx_description
1 polymer ?
#
loop_
_entity_poly.entity_id
_entity_poly.type
_entity_poly.pdbx_seq_one_letter_code
_entity_poly.pdbx_strand_id
1 'polypeptide(L)'
;METTNNELFVKAEELRKSGQQAQAAELFRECWSREKSEDVAWRLISCLRHIPAREEAWQTLYEANEIIADSHLLRTQHQWMLYDFDLADARNRKNHEKTLEICDQMLAMQPDGMLLQLVVFAATDACKVLNLPEKTLLYLAHLDKNNLEKTPREFNGSKILSWRERWYFACINSLFDLGNFAECRDAALEAYKDFPAKIEYARKAALCLAESGNEPQAAEELEKLIRGRRVPWYMHSDLAKILFECGNIEKAWQNACCGAEAPGETKTKVNLFYLMARILMAMGNRDAAAVHVSLAARARSEQGWAIPEEISEFIQKFNLVSENSDSSTLLRACRRHWQRPGTVEAPARPDKSTNGRHRGKLLLKTPETPFGFIHADNLPENVYVRTSDIPTSLRFDGAMLEFSLQTSFDAKKNRESSKASNITAA
;
A
#
# COMPACT_ATOMS: atom_id res chain seq x y z
N MET A 1 -6.78 -18.93 -57.80
CA MET A 1 -5.82 -19.79 -57.06
C MET A 1 -6.50 -20.11 -55.76
N GLU A 2 -6.93 -21.35 -55.57
CA GLU A 2 -7.47 -21.79 -54.28
C GLU A 2 -6.32 -21.81 -53.28
N THR A 3 -6.34 -20.89 -52.32
CA THR A 3 -5.42 -20.91 -51.19
C THR A 3 -5.63 -22.23 -50.46
N THR A 4 -4.56 -23.01 -50.31
CA THR A 4 -4.63 -24.31 -49.64
C THR A 4 -4.98 -24.11 -48.16
N ASN A 5 -5.65 -25.08 -47.53
CA ASN A 5 -6.06 -24.98 -46.12
C ASN A 5 -4.88 -24.67 -45.18
N ASN A 6 -3.70 -25.20 -45.52
CA ASN A 6 -2.46 -24.97 -44.79
C ASN A 6 -1.95 -23.52 -44.91
N GLU A 7 -1.96 -22.93 -46.12
CA GLU A 7 -1.56 -21.52 -46.31
C GLU A 7 -2.49 -20.56 -45.56
N LEU A 8 -3.80 -20.87 -45.56
CA LEU A 8 -4.81 -20.12 -44.82
C LEU A 8 -4.54 -20.16 -43.31
N PHE A 9 -4.28 -21.36 -42.78
CA PHE A 9 -3.97 -21.57 -41.37
C PHE A 9 -2.70 -20.84 -40.92
N VAL A 10 -1.62 -20.91 -41.71
CA VAL A 10 -0.36 -20.22 -41.41
C VAL A 10 -0.58 -18.70 -41.36
N LYS A 11 -1.29 -18.14 -42.35
CA LYS A 11 -1.63 -16.72 -42.38
C LYS A 11 -2.48 -16.30 -41.18
N ALA A 12 -3.48 -17.10 -40.81
CA ALA A 12 -4.31 -16.86 -39.64
C ALA A 12 -3.49 -16.81 -38.35
N GLU A 13 -2.51 -17.72 -38.21
CA GLU A 13 -1.63 -17.79 -37.04
C GLU A 13 -0.66 -16.60 -36.97
N GLU A 14 -0.15 -16.11 -38.10
CA GLU A 14 0.64 -14.87 -38.15
C GLU A 14 -0.17 -13.64 -37.71
N LEU A 15 -1.42 -13.54 -38.17
CA LEU A 15 -2.34 -12.48 -37.75
C LEU A 15 -2.65 -12.56 -36.24
N ARG A 16 -2.88 -13.77 -35.72
CA ARG A 16 -3.13 -13.98 -34.28
C ARG A 16 -1.92 -13.57 -33.44
N LYS A 17 -0.71 -13.98 -33.85
CA LYS A 17 0.55 -13.64 -33.16
C LYS A 17 0.88 -12.15 -33.23
N SER A 18 0.45 -11.45 -34.29
CA SER A 18 0.59 -10.00 -34.43
C SER A 18 -0.52 -9.19 -33.73
N GLY A 19 -1.46 -9.86 -33.04
CA GLY A 19 -2.55 -9.21 -32.29
C GLY A 19 -3.74 -8.78 -33.15
N GLN A 20 -3.77 -9.12 -34.45
CA GLN A 20 -4.86 -8.83 -35.37
C GLN A 20 -5.99 -9.87 -35.23
N GLN A 21 -6.60 -9.92 -34.04
CA GLN A 21 -7.51 -11.00 -33.63
C GLN A 21 -8.76 -11.12 -34.50
N ALA A 22 -9.34 -9.99 -34.95
CA ALA A 22 -10.54 -10.01 -35.81
C ALA A 22 -10.27 -10.66 -37.18
N GLN A 23 -9.16 -10.27 -37.84
CA GLN A 23 -8.78 -10.84 -39.14
C GLN A 23 -8.33 -12.30 -39.00
N ALA A 24 -7.61 -12.63 -37.92
CA ALA A 24 -7.24 -14.00 -37.62
C ALA A 24 -8.48 -14.88 -37.43
N ALA A 25 -9.49 -14.39 -36.69
CA ALA A 25 -10.76 -15.10 -36.50
C ALA A 25 -11.49 -15.35 -37.83
N GLU A 26 -11.52 -14.39 -38.75
CA GLU A 26 -12.11 -14.59 -40.08
C GLU A 26 -11.47 -15.75 -40.85
N LEU A 27 -10.13 -15.80 -40.88
CA LEU A 27 -9.42 -16.90 -41.55
C LEU A 27 -9.59 -18.23 -40.82
N PHE A 28 -9.59 -18.24 -39.49
CA PHE A 28 -9.83 -19.47 -38.71
C PHE A 28 -11.28 -19.97 -38.83
N ARG A 29 -12.29 -19.10 -39.02
CA ARG A 29 -13.67 -19.53 -39.36
C ARG A 29 -13.69 -20.28 -40.68
N GLU A 30 -12.97 -19.76 -41.68
CA GLU A 30 -12.87 -20.41 -42.98
C GLU A 30 -12.15 -21.77 -42.84
N CYS A 31 -11.04 -21.84 -42.09
CA CYS A 31 -10.41 -23.12 -41.76
C CYS A 31 -11.39 -24.07 -41.07
N TRP A 32 -12.18 -23.60 -40.08
CA TRP A 32 -13.14 -24.41 -39.32
C TRP A 32 -14.26 -24.96 -40.21
N SER A 33 -14.71 -24.18 -41.19
CA SER A 33 -15.72 -24.61 -42.16
C SER A 33 -15.21 -25.70 -43.11
N ARG A 34 -13.90 -25.71 -43.40
CA ARG A 34 -13.25 -26.68 -44.28
C ARG A 34 -12.87 -27.97 -43.53
N GLU A 35 -12.34 -27.82 -42.33
CA GLU A 35 -11.83 -28.91 -41.50
C GLU A 35 -12.04 -28.61 -40.02
N LYS A 36 -12.86 -29.46 -39.37
CA LYS A 36 -13.16 -29.34 -37.94
C LYS A 36 -12.13 -30.08 -37.10
N SER A 37 -11.00 -29.43 -36.84
CA SER A 37 -9.91 -29.98 -36.01
C SER A 37 -9.72 -29.21 -34.70
N GLU A 38 -9.17 -29.89 -33.70
CA GLU A 38 -8.90 -29.34 -32.37
C GLU A 38 -8.01 -28.07 -32.44
N ASP A 39 -7.00 -28.11 -33.29
CA ASP A 39 -6.06 -27.01 -33.51
C ASP A 39 -6.73 -25.74 -34.06
N VAL A 40 -7.69 -25.90 -34.97
CA VAL A 40 -8.42 -24.78 -35.56
C VAL A 40 -9.42 -24.21 -34.55
N ALA A 41 -10.19 -25.07 -33.89
CA ALA A 41 -11.14 -24.64 -32.84
C ALA A 41 -10.43 -23.87 -31.72
N TRP A 42 -9.30 -24.39 -31.22
CA TRP A 42 -8.54 -23.74 -30.16
C TRP A 42 -8.07 -22.34 -30.56
N ARG A 43 -7.56 -22.16 -31.79
CA ARG A 43 -7.07 -20.86 -32.29
C ARG A 43 -8.22 -19.90 -32.58
N LEU A 44 -9.32 -20.39 -33.15
CA LEU A 44 -10.51 -19.61 -33.39
C LEU A 44 -11.06 -19.06 -32.07
N ILE A 45 -11.32 -19.92 -31.08
CA ILE A 45 -11.82 -19.52 -29.76
C ILE A 45 -10.87 -18.53 -29.08
N SER A 46 -9.56 -18.78 -29.16
CA SER A 46 -8.54 -17.85 -28.67
C SER A 46 -8.68 -16.45 -29.27
N CYS A 47 -8.92 -16.33 -30.59
CA CYS A 47 -9.16 -15.04 -31.24
C CYS A 47 -10.50 -14.43 -30.81
N LEU A 48 -11.58 -15.23 -30.78
CA LEU A 48 -12.93 -14.78 -30.46
C LEU A 48 -13.03 -14.18 -29.04
N ARG A 49 -12.25 -14.68 -28.08
CA ARG A 49 -12.14 -14.14 -26.71
C ARG A 49 -11.63 -12.70 -26.64
N HIS A 50 -10.86 -12.27 -27.64
CA HIS A 50 -10.26 -10.93 -27.67
C HIS A 50 -11.05 -9.93 -28.52
N ILE A 51 -12.22 -10.32 -29.03
CA ILE A 51 -13.13 -9.46 -29.79
C ILE A 51 -14.55 -9.55 -29.22
N PRO A 52 -15.50 -8.67 -29.62
CA PRO A 52 -16.89 -8.70 -29.15
C PRO A 52 -17.73 -9.88 -29.70
N ALA A 53 -17.22 -11.11 -29.64
CA ALA A 53 -17.82 -12.31 -30.25
C ALA A 53 -18.06 -13.43 -29.22
N ARG A 54 -18.61 -13.08 -28.04
CA ARG A 54 -18.81 -14.02 -26.93
C ARG A 54 -19.71 -15.21 -27.28
N GLU A 55 -20.87 -14.95 -27.88
CA GLU A 55 -21.83 -16.00 -28.24
C GLU A 55 -21.22 -17.00 -29.23
N GLU A 56 -20.50 -16.48 -30.22
CA GLU A 56 -19.80 -17.29 -31.21
C GLU A 56 -18.70 -18.14 -30.57
N ALA A 57 -17.95 -17.61 -29.60
CA ALA A 57 -16.92 -18.37 -28.90
C ALA A 57 -17.51 -19.58 -28.16
N TRP A 58 -18.65 -19.40 -27.48
CA TRP A 58 -19.38 -20.49 -26.81
C TRP A 58 -19.94 -21.49 -27.80
N GLN A 59 -20.55 -21.03 -28.88
CA GLN A 59 -21.07 -21.92 -29.93
C GLN A 59 -19.95 -22.77 -30.54
N THR A 60 -18.82 -22.16 -30.86
CA THR A 60 -17.64 -22.86 -31.42
C THR A 60 -17.10 -23.91 -30.44
N LEU A 61 -17.02 -23.57 -29.15
CA LEU A 61 -16.58 -24.51 -28.12
C LEU A 61 -17.54 -25.71 -27.99
N TYR A 62 -18.86 -25.48 -27.97
CA TYR A 62 -19.84 -26.55 -27.86
C TYR A 62 -19.80 -27.46 -29.08
N GLU A 63 -19.79 -26.89 -30.30
CA GLU A 63 -19.66 -27.65 -31.53
C GLU A 63 -18.37 -28.48 -31.57
N ALA A 64 -17.24 -27.90 -31.14
CA ALA A 64 -15.97 -28.61 -31.11
C ALA A 64 -15.98 -29.77 -30.09
N ASN A 65 -16.59 -29.60 -28.91
CA ASN A 65 -16.69 -30.66 -27.89
C ASN A 65 -17.62 -31.81 -28.31
N GLU A 66 -18.62 -31.56 -29.15
CA GLU A 66 -19.47 -32.63 -29.70
C GLU A 66 -18.71 -33.54 -30.68
N ILE A 67 -17.75 -32.96 -31.40
CA ILE A 67 -16.98 -33.66 -32.44
C ILE A 67 -15.70 -34.27 -31.86
N ILE A 68 -15.08 -33.60 -30.89
CA ILE A 68 -13.75 -33.92 -30.36
C ILE A 68 -13.88 -34.23 -28.86
N ALA A 69 -14.00 -35.51 -28.54
CA ALA A 69 -14.08 -35.98 -27.16
C ALA A 69 -12.75 -35.82 -26.41
N ASP A 70 -12.82 -35.53 -25.11
CA ASP A 70 -11.70 -35.51 -24.15
C ASP A 70 -10.50 -34.61 -24.49
N SER A 71 -10.72 -33.58 -25.31
CA SER A 71 -9.70 -32.59 -25.66
C SER A 71 -9.17 -31.83 -24.43
N HIS A 72 -7.85 -31.85 -24.23
CA HIS A 72 -7.21 -30.98 -23.24
C HIS A 72 -7.24 -29.51 -23.68
N LEU A 73 -7.00 -29.24 -24.96
CA LEU A 73 -6.93 -27.88 -25.50
C LEU A 73 -8.28 -27.15 -25.38
N LEU A 74 -9.39 -27.82 -25.72
CA LEU A 74 -10.73 -27.25 -25.60
C LEU A 74 -11.13 -27.05 -24.14
N ARG A 75 -10.74 -27.95 -23.23
CA ARG A 75 -10.91 -27.74 -21.77
C ARG A 75 -10.18 -26.49 -21.30
N THR A 76 -8.92 -26.29 -21.73
CA THR A 76 -8.17 -25.07 -21.40
C THR A 76 -8.87 -23.82 -21.95
N GLN A 77 -9.40 -23.86 -23.19
CA GLN A 77 -10.15 -22.72 -23.74
C GLN A 77 -11.43 -22.43 -22.97
N HIS A 78 -12.18 -23.47 -22.58
CA HIS A 78 -13.36 -23.33 -21.75
C HIS A 78 -13.02 -22.59 -20.45
N GLN A 79 -11.96 -22.99 -19.74
CA GLN A 79 -11.53 -22.32 -18.52
C GLN A 79 -11.19 -20.84 -18.78
N TRP A 80 -10.45 -20.55 -19.85
CA TRP A 80 -10.13 -19.16 -20.17
C TRP A 80 -11.36 -18.33 -20.57
N MET A 81 -12.37 -18.92 -21.22
CA MET A 81 -13.61 -18.22 -21.53
C MET A 81 -14.39 -17.87 -20.26
N LEU A 82 -14.45 -18.78 -19.28
CA LEU A 82 -15.03 -18.47 -17.96
C LEU A 82 -14.29 -17.31 -17.30
N TYR A 83 -12.96 -17.26 -17.43
CA TYR A 83 -12.15 -16.16 -16.89
C TYR A 83 -12.43 -14.82 -17.59
N ASP A 84 -12.29 -14.78 -18.92
CA ASP A 84 -12.34 -13.54 -19.70
C ASP A 84 -13.76 -12.97 -19.82
N PHE A 85 -14.79 -13.82 -19.70
CA PHE A 85 -16.17 -13.42 -19.86
C PHE A 85 -16.93 -13.40 -18.53
N ASP A 86 -17.13 -14.55 -17.90
CA ASP A 86 -18.05 -14.67 -16.77
C ASP A 86 -17.46 -14.04 -15.51
N LEU A 87 -16.20 -14.37 -15.20
CA LEU A 87 -15.49 -13.81 -14.06
C LEU A 87 -15.22 -12.32 -14.24
N ALA A 88 -14.85 -11.89 -15.46
CA ALA A 88 -14.68 -10.47 -15.78
C ALA A 88 -15.98 -9.68 -15.58
N ASP A 89 -17.13 -10.20 -16.01
CA ASP A 89 -18.44 -9.58 -15.81
C ASP A 89 -18.80 -9.46 -14.33
N ALA A 90 -18.62 -10.54 -13.56
CA ALA A 90 -18.88 -10.52 -12.12
C ALA A 90 -18.02 -9.46 -11.41
N ARG A 91 -16.74 -9.35 -11.77
CA ARG A 91 -15.82 -8.33 -11.23
C ARG A 91 -16.21 -6.91 -11.65
N ASN A 92 -16.57 -6.70 -12.92
CA ASN A 92 -16.99 -5.40 -13.43
C ASN A 92 -18.28 -4.90 -12.75
N ARG A 93 -19.20 -5.82 -12.45
CA ARG A 93 -20.42 -5.54 -11.67
C ARG A 93 -20.19 -5.46 -10.16
N LYS A 94 -18.95 -5.67 -9.70
CA LYS A 94 -18.58 -5.76 -8.27
C LYS A 94 -19.42 -6.80 -7.52
N ASN A 95 -19.85 -7.86 -8.19
CA ASN A 95 -20.54 -8.97 -7.58
C ASN A 95 -19.50 -9.97 -7.04
N HIS A 96 -19.11 -9.77 -5.79
CA HIS A 96 -18.07 -10.55 -5.12
C HIS A 96 -18.52 -11.98 -4.81
N GLU A 97 -19.79 -12.22 -4.51
CA GLU A 97 -20.33 -13.57 -4.29
C GLU A 97 -20.30 -14.39 -5.58
N LYS A 98 -20.77 -13.82 -6.69
CA LYS A 98 -20.71 -14.47 -8.00
C LYS A 98 -19.27 -14.69 -8.47
N THR A 99 -18.37 -13.77 -8.12
CA THR A 99 -16.93 -13.93 -8.36
C THR A 99 -16.41 -15.21 -7.70
N LEU A 100 -16.76 -15.44 -6.42
CA LEU A 100 -16.36 -16.67 -5.70
C LEU A 100 -16.98 -17.93 -6.30
N GLU A 101 -18.27 -17.89 -6.66
CA GLU A 101 -18.95 -19.03 -7.30
C GLU A 101 -18.24 -19.45 -8.61
N ILE A 102 -17.88 -18.48 -9.46
CA ILE A 102 -17.17 -18.76 -10.71
C ILE A 102 -15.75 -19.26 -10.43
N CYS A 103 -15.04 -18.69 -9.46
CA CYS A 103 -13.73 -19.18 -9.03
C CYS A 103 -13.79 -20.63 -8.56
N ASP A 104 -14.81 -21.01 -7.78
CA ASP A 104 -15.00 -22.39 -7.31
C ASP A 104 -15.28 -23.34 -8.48
N GLN A 105 -16.14 -22.95 -9.41
CA GLN A 105 -16.39 -23.69 -10.66
C GLN A 105 -15.10 -23.90 -11.45
N MET A 106 -14.32 -22.83 -11.63
CA MET A 106 -13.06 -22.90 -12.36
C MET A 106 -12.04 -23.79 -11.67
N LEU A 107 -11.88 -23.71 -10.34
CA LEU A 107 -10.97 -24.56 -9.58
C LEU A 107 -11.36 -26.05 -9.64
N ALA A 108 -12.66 -26.37 -9.69
CA ALA A 108 -13.13 -27.73 -9.92
C ALA A 108 -12.70 -28.29 -11.29
N MET A 109 -12.44 -27.42 -12.27
CA MET A 109 -11.89 -27.81 -13.58
C MET A 109 -10.37 -28.01 -13.57
N GLN A 110 -9.69 -27.82 -12.43
CA GLN A 110 -8.24 -27.98 -12.25
C GLN A 110 -7.41 -27.14 -13.24
N PRO A 111 -7.50 -25.80 -13.19
CA PRO A 111 -6.67 -24.94 -14.03
C PRO A 111 -5.23 -25.00 -13.53
N ASP A 112 -4.28 -24.73 -14.42
CA ASP A 112 -2.85 -24.74 -14.11
C ASP A 112 -2.17 -23.42 -14.49
N GLY A 113 -0.86 -23.36 -14.20
CA GLY A 113 0.02 -22.26 -14.61
C GLY A 113 -0.52 -20.87 -14.25
N MET A 114 -0.56 -19.98 -15.25
CA MET A 114 -1.00 -18.59 -15.09
C MET A 114 -2.48 -18.48 -14.75
N LEU A 115 -3.33 -19.33 -15.33
CA LEU A 115 -4.78 -19.23 -15.12
C LEU A 115 -5.14 -19.54 -13.67
N LEU A 116 -4.54 -20.58 -13.08
CA LEU A 116 -4.71 -20.89 -11.66
C LEU A 116 -4.36 -19.70 -10.77
N GLN A 117 -3.22 -19.05 -11.02
CA GLN A 117 -2.81 -17.85 -10.26
C GLN A 117 -3.85 -16.74 -10.38
N LEU A 118 -4.31 -16.45 -11.60
CA LEU A 118 -5.31 -15.40 -11.84
C LEU A 118 -6.64 -15.68 -11.12
N VAL A 119 -7.11 -16.93 -11.14
CA VAL A 119 -8.35 -17.35 -10.48
C VAL A 119 -8.23 -17.25 -8.97
N VAL A 120 -7.16 -17.81 -8.39
CA VAL A 120 -6.92 -17.76 -6.94
C VAL A 120 -6.85 -16.32 -6.47
N PHE A 121 -6.12 -15.46 -7.17
CA PHE A 121 -6.00 -14.07 -6.74
C PHE A 121 -7.28 -13.25 -6.95
N ALA A 122 -8.09 -13.55 -7.96
CA ALA A 122 -9.42 -12.97 -8.11
C ALA A 122 -10.34 -13.37 -6.93
N ALA A 123 -10.29 -14.63 -6.50
CA ALA A 123 -11.01 -15.11 -5.33
C ALA A 123 -10.54 -14.42 -4.05
N THR A 124 -9.22 -14.28 -3.84
CA THR A 124 -8.67 -13.57 -2.66
C THR A 124 -9.11 -12.11 -2.59
N ASP A 125 -9.22 -11.42 -3.74
CA ASP A 125 -9.71 -10.04 -3.77
C ASP A 125 -11.18 -9.96 -3.35
N ALA A 126 -12.02 -10.90 -3.81
CA ALA A 126 -13.41 -10.98 -3.41
C ALA A 126 -13.59 -11.35 -1.93
N CYS A 127 -12.83 -12.34 -1.43
CA CYS A 127 -12.84 -12.70 0.00
C CYS A 127 -12.46 -11.53 0.89
N LYS A 128 -11.48 -10.70 0.49
CA LYS A 128 -11.09 -9.51 1.25
C LYS A 128 -12.25 -8.52 1.40
N VAL A 129 -13.02 -8.27 0.33
CA VAL A 129 -14.17 -7.35 0.40
C VAL A 129 -15.30 -7.93 1.24
N LEU A 130 -15.52 -9.24 1.14
CA LEU A 130 -16.54 -9.95 1.92
C LEU A 130 -16.12 -10.27 3.36
N ASN A 131 -14.89 -9.90 3.76
CA ASN A 131 -14.31 -10.20 5.07
C ASN A 131 -14.31 -11.70 5.39
N LEU A 132 -13.79 -12.53 4.47
CA LEU A 132 -13.73 -14.00 4.57
C LEU A 132 -12.27 -14.49 4.65
N PRO A 133 -11.57 -14.30 5.78
CA PRO A 133 -10.15 -14.66 5.91
C PRO A 133 -9.91 -16.18 5.81
N GLU A 134 -10.81 -17.03 6.32
CA GLU A 134 -10.67 -18.49 6.22
C GLU A 134 -10.68 -18.94 4.76
N LYS A 135 -11.64 -18.43 3.97
CA LYS A 135 -11.72 -18.73 2.53
C LYS A 135 -10.50 -18.22 1.77
N THR A 136 -9.93 -17.08 2.17
CA THR A 136 -8.71 -16.57 1.56
C THR A 136 -7.58 -17.60 1.69
N LEU A 137 -7.39 -18.19 2.87
CA LEU A 137 -6.38 -19.22 3.09
C LEU A 137 -6.66 -20.51 2.28
N LEU A 138 -7.93 -20.92 2.17
CA LEU A 138 -8.31 -22.06 1.32
C LEU A 138 -7.93 -21.83 -0.15
N TYR A 139 -8.23 -20.65 -0.71
CA TYR A 139 -7.84 -20.34 -2.09
C TYR A 139 -6.32 -20.28 -2.26
N LEU A 140 -5.60 -19.68 -1.32
CA LEU A 140 -4.14 -19.60 -1.38
C LEU A 140 -3.46 -20.97 -1.31
N ALA A 141 -4.10 -21.97 -0.69
CA ALA A 141 -3.59 -23.34 -0.61
C ALA A 141 -3.53 -24.06 -1.97
N HIS A 142 -4.24 -23.56 -3.00
CA HIS A 142 -4.09 -24.06 -4.37
C HIS A 142 -2.78 -23.61 -5.03
N LEU A 143 -2.06 -22.64 -4.46
CA LEU A 143 -0.80 -22.15 -4.99
C LEU A 143 0.37 -22.63 -4.13
N ASP A 144 1.39 -23.20 -4.76
CA ASP A 144 2.70 -23.32 -4.13
C ASP A 144 3.43 -21.98 -4.23
N LYS A 145 3.60 -21.30 -3.09
CA LYS A 145 4.31 -20.02 -2.99
C LYS A 145 5.73 -20.09 -3.57
N ASN A 146 6.39 -21.25 -3.55
CA ASN A 146 7.75 -21.42 -4.05
C ASN A 146 7.83 -21.37 -5.58
N ASN A 147 6.71 -21.59 -6.26
CA ASN A 147 6.60 -21.46 -7.72
C ASN A 147 6.17 -20.05 -8.15
N LEU A 148 5.82 -19.17 -7.21
CA LEU A 148 5.44 -17.80 -7.52
C LEU A 148 6.67 -16.90 -7.69
N GLU A 149 6.63 -16.07 -8.74
CA GLU A 149 7.68 -15.11 -9.05
C GLU A 149 7.85 -14.06 -7.95
N LYS A 150 9.12 -13.71 -7.68
CA LYS A 150 9.51 -12.68 -6.71
C LYS A 150 9.61 -11.28 -7.33
N THR A 151 9.76 -11.20 -8.65
CA THR A 151 9.95 -9.94 -9.37
C THR A 151 8.68 -9.09 -9.37
N PRO A 152 8.75 -7.82 -8.97
CA PRO A 152 7.63 -6.90 -9.11
C PRO A 152 7.16 -6.86 -10.56
N ARG A 153 5.85 -6.79 -10.76
CA ARG A 153 5.26 -6.73 -12.11
C ARG A 153 5.03 -5.27 -12.49
N GLU A 154 4.83 -5.00 -13.78
CA GLU A 154 4.47 -3.68 -14.27
C GLU A 154 3.05 -3.69 -14.83
N PHE A 155 2.27 -2.68 -14.47
CA PHE A 155 0.93 -2.46 -15.00
C PHE A 155 0.73 -0.96 -15.24
N ASN A 156 0.46 -0.57 -16.49
CA ASN A 156 0.31 0.82 -16.90
C ASN A 156 1.47 1.73 -16.44
N GLY A 157 2.72 1.25 -16.54
CA GLY A 157 3.92 1.97 -16.12
C GLY A 157 4.12 2.06 -14.59
N SER A 158 3.22 1.48 -13.80
CA SER A 158 3.33 1.40 -12.35
C SER A 158 3.83 0.02 -11.91
N LYS A 159 4.79 0.00 -10.99
CA LYS A 159 5.25 -1.24 -10.35
C LYS A 159 4.18 -1.74 -9.39
N ILE A 160 3.72 -2.98 -9.59
CA ILE A 160 2.82 -3.68 -8.70
C ILE A 160 3.55 -4.86 -8.02
N LEU A 161 2.96 -5.36 -6.94
CA LEU A 161 3.51 -6.47 -6.17
C LEU A 161 3.76 -7.69 -7.06
N SER A 162 4.85 -8.39 -6.76
CA SER A 162 5.10 -9.72 -7.35
C SER A 162 4.00 -10.70 -6.92
N TRP A 163 3.87 -11.82 -7.64
CA TRP A 163 2.89 -12.83 -7.27
C TRP A 163 3.17 -13.40 -5.88
N ARG A 164 4.45 -13.63 -5.55
CA ARG A 164 4.82 -14.12 -4.22
C ARG A 164 4.57 -13.08 -3.11
N GLU A 165 4.90 -11.81 -3.35
CA GLU A 165 4.63 -10.73 -2.38
C GLU A 165 3.12 -10.58 -2.14
N ARG A 166 2.31 -10.70 -3.21
CA ARG A 166 0.85 -10.71 -3.11
C ARG A 166 0.32 -11.89 -2.29
N TRP A 167 0.88 -13.08 -2.50
CA TRP A 167 0.54 -14.28 -1.71
C TRP A 167 0.82 -14.07 -0.23
N TYR A 168 2.03 -13.61 0.13
CA TYR A 168 2.39 -13.34 1.53
C TYR A 168 1.47 -12.30 2.15
N PHE A 169 1.19 -11.20 1.44
CA PHE A 169 0.31 -10.15 1.95
C PHE A 169 -1.10 -10.68 2.26
N ALA A 170 -1.69 -11.47 1.36
CA ALA A 170 -3.01 -12.06 1.60
C ALA A 170 -2.99 -13.10 2.74
N CYS A 171 -1.98 -13.97 2.76
CA CYS A 171 -1.80 -15.02 3.77
C CYS A 171 -1.63 -14.44 5.18
N ILE A 172 -0.68 -13.53 5.35
CA ILE A 172 -0.33 -12.93 6.65
C ILE A 172 -1.50 -12.13 7.22
N ASN A 173 -2.22 -11.35 6.38
CA ASN A 173 -3.37 -10.60 6.88
C ASN A 173 -4.50 -11.54 7.31
N SER A 174 -4.80 -12.57 6.51
CA SER A 174 -5.85 -13.53 6.85
C SER A 174 -5.53 -14.31 8.12
N LEU A 175 -4.29 -14.78 8.29
CA LEU A 175 -3.86 -15.47 9.51
C LEU A 175 -3.95 -14.55 10.74
N PHE A 176 -3.55 -13.29 10.61
CA PHE A 176 -3.64 -12.33 11.71
C PHE A 176 -5.08 -12.04 12.10
N ASP A 177 -5.98 -11.85 11.12
CA ASP A 177 -7.39 -11.58 11.36
C ASP A 177 -8.10 -12.75 12.03
N LEU A 178 -7.63 -13.99 11.79
CA LEU A 178 -8.10 -15.21 12.45
C LEU A 178 -7.51 -15.42 13.85
N GLY A 179 -6.54 -14.61 14.28
CA GLY A 179 -5.82 -14.82 15.54
C GLY A 179 -4.82 -15.98 15.50
N ASN A 180 -4.51 -16.53 14.32
CA ASN A 180 -3.52 -17.59 14.13
C ASN A 180 -2.11 -16.99 14.14
N PHE A 181 -1.70 -16.44 15.29
CA PHE A 181 -0.53 -15.59 15.40
C PHE A 181 0.79 -16.34 15.21
N ALA A 182 0.87 -17.63 15.57
CA ALA A 182 2.07 -18.44 15.37
C ALA A 182 2.38 -18.61 13.87
N GLU A 183 1.41 -19.11 13.11
CA GLU A 183 1.52 -19.28 11.66
C GLU A 183 1.68 -17.94 10.94
N CYS A 184 0.97 -16.90 11.40
CA CYS A 184 1.11 -15.55 10.87
C CYS A 184 2.55 -15.04 11.04
N ARG A 185 3.15 -15.27 12.21
CA ARG A 185 4.52 -14.88 12.51
C ARG A 185 5.51 -15.58 11.58
N ASP A 186 5.38 -16.88 11.41
CA ASP A 186 6.27 -17.67 10.57
C ASP A 186 6.20 -17.21 9.11
N ALA A 187 4.98 -17.04 8.58
CA ALA A 187 4.77 -16.52 7.24
C ALA A 187 5.35 -15.10 7.06
N ALA A 188 5.22 -14.23 8.07
CA ALA A 188 5.76 -12.88 8.04
C ALA A 188 7.29 -12.85 8.09
N LEU A 189 7.93 -13.70 8.89
CA LEU A 189 9.38 -13.82 8.90
C LEU A 189 9.92 -14.38 7.59
N GLU A 190 9.23 -15.34 6.98
CA GLU A 190 9.59 -15.87 5.66
C GLU A 190 9.44 -14.81 4.56
N ALA A 191 8.35 -14.05 4.59
CA ALA A 191 8.15 -12.90 3.70
C ALA A 191 9.28 -11.87 3.87
N TYR A 192 9.73 -11.59 5.10
CA TYR A 192 10.84 -10.68 5.34
C TYR A 192 12.18 -11.22 4.83
N LYS A 193 12.40 -12.54 4.85
CA LYS A 193 13.58 -13.17 4.22
C LYS A 193 13.55 -13.00 2.71
N ASP A 194 12.39 -13.17 2.09
CA ASP A 194 12.20 -13.00 0.65
C ASP A 194 12.24 -11.52 0.21
N PHE A 195 11.78 -10.62 1.08
CA PHE A 195 11.69 -9.17 0.83
C PHE A 195 12.29 -8.32 1.98
N PRO A 196 13.62 -8.35 2.21
CA PRO A 196 14.25 -7.70 3.37
C PRO A 196 14.10 -6.17 3.45
N ALA A 197 13.82 -5.51 2.33
CA ALA A 197 13.55 -4.08 2.31
C ALA A 197 12.15 -3.71 2.85
N LYS A 198 11.23 -4.69 2.91
CA LYS A 198 9.85 -4.54 3.38
C LYS A 198 9.76 -4.85 4.87
N ILE A 199 10.27 -3.93 5.67
CA ILE A 199 10.32 -4.03 7.14
C ILE A 199 8.93 -4.18 7.78
N GLU A 200 7.86 -3.90 7.05
CA GLU A 200 6.47 -4.14 7.45
C GLU A 200 6.19 -5.62 7.77
N TYR A 201 6.87 -6.55 7.10
CA TYR A 201 6.75 -7.97 7.40
C TYR A 201 7.37 -8.32 8.76
N ALA A 202 8.58 -7.84 9.04
CA ALA A 202 9.20 -7.99 10.36
C ALA A 202 8.36 -7.33 11.47
N ARG A 203 7.79 -6.14 11.20
CA ARG A 203 6.85 -5.48 12.11
C ARG A 203 5.65 -6.37 12.40
N LYS A 204 4.99 -6.93 11.37
CA LYS A 204 3.81 -7.79 11.53
C LYS A 204 4.15 -9.04 12.35
N ALA A 205 5.34 -9.61 12.15
CA ALA A 205 5.82 -10.74 12.93
C ALA A 205 5.99 -10.40 14.43
N ALA A 206 6.47 -9.21 14.75
CA ALA A 206 6.55 -8.73 16.14
C ALA A 206 5.17 -8.43 16.75
N LEU A 207 4.23 -7.91 15.95
CA LEU A 207 2.85 -7.74 16.41
C LEU A 207 2.18 -9.08 16.76
N CYS A 208 2.47 -10.15 16.01
CA CYS A 208 1.97 -11.49 16.35
C CYS A 208 2.46 -11.96 17.74
N LEU A 209 3.71 -11.62 18.11
CA LEU A 209 4.21 -11.92 19.46
C LEU A 209 3.44 -11.16 20.54
N ALA A 210 3.18 -9.86 20.31
CA ALA A 210 2.41 -9.06 21.26
C ALA A 210 0.99 -9.61 21.44
N GLU A 211 0.29 -9.92 20.35
CA GLU A 211 -1.06 -10.49 20.42
C GLU A 211 -1.09 -11.91 21.01
N SER A 212 0.05 -12.61 21.03
CA SER A 212 0.21 -13.92 21.70
C SER A 212 0.60 -13.80 23.18
N GLY A 213 0.65 -12.59 23.74
CA GLY A 213 1.03 -12.34 25.15
C GLY A 213 2.54 -12.40 25.42
N ASN A 214 3.37 -12.19 24.40
CA ASN A 214 4.83 -12.05 24.54
C ASN A 214 5.28 -10.64 24.14
N GLU A 215 4.69 -9.65 24.82
CA GLU A 215 4.95 -8.23 24.64
C GLU A 215 6.42 -7.84 24.89
N PRO A 216 7.16 -8.40 25.87
CA PRO A 216 8.56 -8.08 26.08
C PRO A 216 9.44 -8.41 24.86
N GLN A 217 9.25 -9.59 24.27
CA GLN A 217 9.99 -9.97 23.07
C GLN A 217 9.54 -9.15 21.85
N ALA A 218 8.24 -8.89 21.71
CA ALA A 218 7.71 -8.04 20.64
C ALA A 218 8.33 -6.63 20.67
N ALA A 219 8.45 -6.03 21.86
CA ALA A 219 9.09 -4.73 22.06
C ALA A 219 10.57 -4.77 21.68
N GLU A 220 11.30 -5.82 22.07
CA GLU A 220 12.71 -5.98 21.72
C GLU A 220 12.91 -6.09 20.18
N GLU A 221 12.09 -6.89 19.50
CA GLU A 221 12.16 -7.07 18.05
C GLU A 221 11.83 -5.76 17.30
N LEU A 222 10.80 -5.02 17.73
CA LEU A 222 10.48 -3.72 17.15
C LEU A 222 11.55 -2.66 17.45
N GLU A 223 12.10 -2.63 18.66
CA GLU A 223 13.17 -1.68 19.03
C GLU A 223 14.39 -1.90 18.13
N LYS A 224 14.79 -3.17 17.92
CA LYS A 224 15.88 -3.53 16.98
C LYS A 224 15.56 -3.11 15.55
N LEU A 225 14.32 -3.28 15.10
CA LEU A 225 13.90 -2.92 13.75
C LEU A 225 13.95 -1.41 13.51
N ILE A 226 13.60 -0.61 14.51
CA ILE A 226 13.55 0.86 14.44
C ILE A 226 14.94 1.47 14.62
N ARG A 227 15.82 0.85 15.41
CA ARG A 227 17.12 1.41 15.80
C ARG A 227 17.96 1.81 14.57
N GLY A 228 18.31 3.10 14.52
CA GLY A 228 19.16 3.67 13.46
C GLY A 228 18.48 3.80 12.10
N ARG A 229 17.16 3.58 12.00
CA ARG A 229 16.40 3.66 10.75
C ARG A 229 15.39 4.80 10.79
N ARG A 230 15.13 5.41 9.64
CA ARG A 230 13.97 6.29 9.45
C ARG A 230 12.77 5.42 9.14
N VAL A 231 11.88 5.27 10.10
CA VAL A 231 10.66 4.45 9.98
C VAL A 231 9.40 5.33 9.91
N PRO A 232 8.30 4.81 9.35
CA PRO A 232 7.00 5.46 9.44
C PRO A 232 6.53 5.61 10.89
N TRP A 233 5.70 6.64 11.14
CA TRP A 233 5.21 6.99 12.48
C TRP A 233 4.53 5.82 13.21
N TYR A 234 3.85 4.93 12.47
CA TYR A 234 3.11 3.82 13.06
C TYR A 234 4.03 2.82 13.76
N MET A 235 5.28 2.63 13.30
CA MET A 235 6.21 1.71 13.97
C MET A 235 6.56 2.18 15.37
N HIS A 236 6.77 3.48 15.54
CA HIS A 236 6.95 4.07 16.87
C HIS A 236 5.66 4.00 17.70
N SER A 237 4.49 4.17 17.08
CA SER A 237 3.21 4.03 17.74
C SER A 237 2.98 2.61 18.28
N ASP A 238 3.31 1.58 17.50
CA ASP A 238 3.16 0.18 17.95
C ASP A 238 4.13 -0.13 19.08
N LEU A 239 5.40 0.27 18.94
CA LEU A 239 6.40 0.07 19.99
C LEU A 239 5.98 0.80 21.28
N ALA A 240 5.44 2.02 21.18
CA ALA A 240 4.92 2.74 22.33
C ALA A 240 3.76 2.01 23.02
N LYS A 241 2.82 1.45 22.23
CA LYS A 241 1.70 0.66 22.75
C LYS A 241 2.21 -0.55 23.54
N ILE A 242 3.08 -1.35 22.92
CA ILE A 242 3.61 -2.58 23.52
C ILE A 242 4.45 -2.26 24.76
N LEU A 243 5.30 -1.23 24.72
CA LEU A 243 6.08 -0.81 25.89
C LEU A 243 5.19 -0.34 27.05
N PHE A 244 4.08 0.34 26.75
CA PHE A 244 3.12 0.76 27.75
C PHE A 244 2.42 -0.43 28.40
N GLU A 245 2.06 -1.44 27.61
CA GLU A 245 1.48 -2.71 28.08
C GLU A 245 2.48 -3.51 28.94
N CYS A 246 3.77 -3.47 28.61
CA CYS A 246 4.85 -4.00 29.44
C CYS A 246 5.13 -3.18 30.72
N GLY A 247 4.44 -2.06 30.94
CA GLY A 247 4.70 -1.15 32.06
C GLY A 247 5.98 -0.31 31.93
N ASN A 248 6.63 -0.29 30.77
CA ASN A 248 7.80 0.56 30.50
C ASN A 248 7.36 1.95 30.05
N ILE A 249 6.84 2.72 31.01
CA ILE A 249 6.14 3.99 30.77
C ILE A 249 7.05 5.03 30.11
N GLU A 250 8.31 5.14 30.54
CA GLU A 250 9.25 6.13 30.03
C GLU A 250 9.61 5.88 28.57
N LYS A 251 9.96 4.63 28.21
CA LYS A 251 10.26 4.29 26.81
C LYS A 251 9.01 4.37 25.93
N ALA A 252 7.83 4.04 26.48
CA ALA A 252 6.56 4.19 25.78
C ALA A 252 6.32 5.67 25.43
N TRP A 253 6.50 6.58 26.37
CA TRP A 253 6.38 8.03 26.15
C TRP A 253 7.37 8.52 25.08
N GLN A 254 8.64 8.12 25.17
CA GLN A 254 9.66 8.50 24.18
C GLN A 254 9.28 8.07 22.77
N ASN A 255 8.84 6.82 22.59
CA ASN A 255 8.41 6.33 21.27
C ASN A 255 7.12 6.99 20.80
N ALA A 256 6.17 7.27 21.71
CA ALA A 256 4.95 7.95 21.35
C ALA A 256 5.22 9.36 20.81
N CYS A 257 6.13 10.11 21.46
CA CYS A 257 6.62 11.41 20.98
C CYS A 257 7.30 11.28 19.61
N CYS A 258 8.21 10.31 19.41
CA CYS A 258 8.84 10.06 18.10
C CYS A 258 7.79 9.80 17.00
N GLY A 259 6.76 8.99 17.27
CA GLY A 259 5.66 8.75 16.34
C GLY A 259 4.84 10.01 16.07
N ALA A 260 4.59 10.82 17.10
CA ALA A 260 3.82 12.06 16.97
C ALA A 260 4.55 13.11 16.14
N GLU A 261 5.87 13.21 16.27
CA GLU A 261 6.75 14.11 15.50
C GLU A 261 7.03 13.64 14.07
N ALA A 262 6.99 12.35 13.77
CA ALA A 262 7.26 11.80 12.44
C ALA A 262 6.28 12.32 11.36
N PRO A 263 6.59 12.27 10.06
CA PRO A 263 5.67 12.73 9.01
C PRO A 263 4.31 12.00 9.03
N GLY A 264 3.23 12.73 8.80
CA GLY A 264 1.86 12.21 8.75
C GLY A 264 0.85 13.27 9.18
N GLU A 265 -0.40 13.12 8.73
CA GLU A 265 -1.47 14.07 9.08
C GLU A 265 -1.99 13.81 10.50
N THR A 266 -2.41 14.86 11.21
CA THR A 266 -2.99 14.77 12.56
C THR A 266 -4.13 13.74 12.62
N LYS A 267 -5.01 13.74 11.61
CA LYS A 267 -6.14 12.81 11.52
C LYS A 267 -5.73 11.33 11.46
N THR A 268 -4.54 11.02 10.94
CA THR A 268 -4.05 9.63 10.88
C THR A 268 -3.46 9.14 12.20
N LYS A 269 -3.21 10.04 13.15
CA LYS A 269 -2.53 9.75 14.43
C LYS A 269 -3.44 9.85 15.65
N VAL A 270 -4.76 9.92 15.46
CA VAL A 270 -5.73 10.10 16.55
C VAL A 270 -5.58 9.05 17.66
N ASN A 271 -5.33 7.78 17.29
CA ASN A 271 -5.12 6.70 18.25
C ASN A 271 -3.79 6.84 19.00
N LEU A 272 -2.76 7.40 18.36
CA LEU A 272 -1.49 7.70 19.02
C LEU A 272 -1.66 8.81 20.06
N PHE A 273 -2.41 9.87 19.75
CA PHE A 273 -2.69 10.93 20.74
C PHE A 273 -3.49 10.42 21.94
N TYR A 274 -4.44 9.50 21.71
CA TYR A 274 -5.14 8.84 22.79
C TYR A 274 -4.20 7.96 23.64
N LEU A 275 -3.32 7.18 23.01
CA LEU A 275 -2.28 6.41 23.71
C LEU A 275 -1.38 7.33 24.55
N MET A 276 -0.96 8.47 24.00
CA MET A 276 -0.18 9.47 24.73
C MET A 276 -0.90 9.99 25.97
N ALA A 277 -2.22 10.23 25.90
CA ALA A 277 -3.00 10.62 27.06
C ALA A 277 -3.01 9.53 28.15
N ARG A 278 -3.14 8.26 27.77
CA ARG A 278 -3.05 7.13 28.71
C ARG A 278 -1.69 7.03 29.38
N ILE A 279 -0.60 7.19 28.60
CA ILE A 279 0.77 7.21 29.12
C ILE A 279 0.95 8.37 30.11
N LEU A 280 0.52 9.58 29.76
CA LEU A 280 0.63 10.76 30.62
C LEU A 280 -0.16 10.62 31.92
N MET A 281 -1.35 9.99 31.88
CA MET A 281 -2.09 9.67 33.09
C MET A 281 -1.31 8.70 33.99
N ALA A 282 -0.68 7.67 33.42
CA ALA A 282 0.15 6.75 34.19
C ALA A 282 1.40 7.43 34.79
N MET A 283 1.92 8.47 34.12
CA MET A 283 2.99 9.34 34.64
C MET A 283 2.50 10.38 35.67
N GLY A 284 1.19 10.42 35.97
CA GLY A 284 0.61 11.40 36.89
C GLY A 284 0.44 12.81 36.31
N ASN A 285 0.66 13.00 35.01
CA ASN A 285 0.54 14.31 34.35
C ASN A 285 -0.88 14.50 33.76
N ARG A 286 -1.82 14.79 34.65
CA ARG A 286 -3.25 14.92 34.32
C ARG A 286 -3.55 16.02 33.32
N ASP A 287 -2.93 17.19 33.47
CA ASP A 287 -3.19 18.34 32.59
C ASP A 287 -2.73 18.04 31.17
N ALA A 288 -1.52 17.50 31.00
CA ALA A 288 -1.04 17.09 29.69
C ALA A 288 -1.94 16.01 29.08
N ALA A 289 -2.39 15.03 29.87
CA ALA A 289 -3.29 13.99 29.39
C ALA A 289 -4.63 14.57 28.87
N ALA A 290 -5.20 15.57 29.56
CA ALA A 290 -6.43 16.25 29.15
C ALA A 290 -6.29 16.92 27.77
N VAL A 291 -5.15 17.57 27.50
CA VAL A 291 -4.88 18.19 26.19
C VAL A 291 -4.75 17.13 25.09
N HIS A 292 -4.05 16.02 25.35
CA HIS A 292 -3.84 14.94 24.37
C HIS A 292 -5.12 14.19 24.01
N VAL A 293 -5.96 13.88 25.00
CA VAL A 293 -7.26 13.25 24.72
C VAL A 293 -8.21 14.20 24.00
N SER A 294 -8.16 15.50 24.32
CA SER A 294 -8.93 16.54 23.60
C SER A 294 -8.48 16.63 22.14
N LEU A 295 -7.18 16.57 21.87
CA LEU A 295 -6.64 16.51 20.50
C LEU A 295 -7.18 15.28 19.73
N ALA A 296 -7.15 14.10 20.36
CA ALA A 296 -7.66 12.88 19.75
C ALA A 296 -9.15 13.00 19.40
N ALA A 297 -9.98 13.45 20.35
CA ALA A 297 -11.42 13.63 20.16
C ALA A 297 -11.75 14.70 19.10
N ARG A 298 -11.04 15.84 19.15
CA ARG A 298 -11.24 16.95 18.21
C ARG A 298 -10.85 16.59 16.80
N ALA A 299 -9.69 15.97 16.60
CA ALA A 299 -9.23 15.55 15.28
C ALA A 299 -10.16 14.53 14.61
N ARG A 300 -10.84 13.66 15.39
CA ARG A 300 -11.89 12.78 14.88
C ARG A 300 -13.15 13.56 14.48
N SER A 301 -13.59 14.45 15.35
CA SER A 301 -14.80 15.27 15.14
C SER A 301 -14.68 16.15 13.89
N GLU A 302 -13.50 16.74 13.65
CA GLU A 302 -13.23 17.54 12.45
C GLU A 302 -13.27 16.74 11.14
N GLN A 303 -13.16 15.41 11.20
CA GLN A 303 -13.34 14.52 10.05
C GLN A 303 -14.75 13.93 9.97
N GLY A 304 -15.66 14.29 10.88
CA GLY A 304 -16.99 13.69 10.99
C GLY A 304 -16.98 12.25 11.50
N TRP A 305 -15.91 11.80 12.16
CA TRP A 305 -15.82 10.44 12.71
C TRP A 305 -16.40 10.39 14.12
N ALA A 306 -17.12 9.30 14.42
CA ALA A 306 -17.60 9.04 15.78
C ALA A 306 -16.43 8.96 16.78
N ILE A 307 -16.64 9.47 17.99
CA ILE A 307 -15.69 9.35 19.10
C ILE A 307 -15.93 7.98 19.76
N PRO A 308 -14.92 7.08 19.83
CA PRO A 308 -15.05 5.80 20.51
C PRO A 308 -15.44 5.97 21.99
N GLU A 309 -16.22 5.02 22.49
CA GLU A 309 -16.67 5.01 23.89
C GLU A 309 -15.50 5.06 24.87
N GLU A 310 -14.42 4.31 24.59
CA GLU A 310 -13.19 4.32 25.40
C GLU A 310 -12.61 5.72 25.63
N ILE A 311 -12.64 6.60 24.62
CA ILE A 311 -12.14 7.97 24.74
C ILE A 311 -13.07 8.78 25.66
N SER A 312 -14.38 8.60 25.49
CA SER A 312 -15.40 9.31 26.26
C SER A 312 -15.38 8.88 27.73
N GLU A 313 -15.31 7.57 27.98
CA GLU A 313 -15.14 6.98 29.31
C GLU A 313 -13.85 7.44 29.96
N PHE A 314 -12.74 7.51 29.22
CA PHE A 314 -11.46 7.99 29.76
C PHE A 314 -11.57 9.43 30.25
N ILE A 315 -12.21 10.31 29.47
CA ILE A 315 -12.45 11.71 29.85
C ILE A 315 -13.32 11.78 31.12
N GLN A 316 -14.41 11.01 31.18
CA GLN A 316 -15.34 11.00 32.31
C GLN A 316 -14.70 10.40 33.58
N LYS A 317 -14.11 9.21 33.47
CA LYS A 317 -13.48 8.47 34.58
C LYS A 317 -12.43 9.29 35.30
N PHE A 318 -11.65 10.05 34.57
CA PHE A 318 -10.61 10.91 35.13
C PHE A 318 -11.05 12.36 35.31
N ASN A 319 -12.32 12.70 35.08
CA ASN A 319 -12.87 14.05 35.15
C ASN A 319 -11.94 15.09 34.47
N LEU A 320 -11.54 14.78 33.24
CA LEU A 320 -10.65 15.63 32.44
C LEU A 320 -11.47 16.77 31.83
N VAL A 321 -11.03 18.00 32.06
CA VAL A 321 -11.65 19.17 31.44
C VAL A 321 -11.17 19.24 30.00
N SER A 322 -12.09 19.07 29.04
CA SER A 322 -11.74 19.13 27.63
C SER A 322 -11.47 20.56 27.19
N GLU A 323 -10.36 20.77 26.48
CA GLU A 323 -10.06 22.06 25.85
C GLU A 323 -10.89 22.22 24.58
N ASN A 324 -11.74 23.25 24.54
CA ASN A 324 -12.57 23.57 23.38
C ASN A 324 -11.80 24.43 22.36
N SER A 325 -10.72 23.86 21.82
CA SER A 325 -9.88 24.48 20.78
C SER A 325 -9.89 23.63 19.50
N ASP A 326 -9.47 24.21 18.37
CA ASP A 326 -9.24 23.46 17.14
C ASP A 326 -8.05 22.49 17.26
N SER A 327 -7.99 21.47 16.40
CA SER A 327 -6.95 20.43 16.48
C SER A 327 -5.52 20.97 16.26
N SER A 328 -5.34 22.08 15.53
CA SER A 328 -4.02 22.65 15.28
C SER A 328 -3.48 23.37 16.53
N THR A 329 -4.36 24.06 17.25
CA THR A 329 -4.06 24.71 18.53
C THR A 329 -3.75 23.67 19.60
N LEU A 330 -4.57 22.62 19.70
CA LEU A 330 -4.34 21.49 20.61
C LEU A 330 -3.04 20.76 20.30
N LEU A 331 -2.72 20.52 19.02
CA LEU A 331 -1.45 19.88 18.63
C LEU A 331 -0.24 20.70 19.08
N ARG A 332 -0.31 22.03 18.93
CA ARG A 332 0.76 22.92 19.40
C ARG A 332 0.88 22.90 20.92
N ALA A 333 -0.23 22.77 21.66
CA ALA A 333 -0.21 22.62 23.11
C ALA A 333 0.42 21.27 23.51
N CYS A 334 -0.01 20.15 22.90
CA CYS A 334 0.57 18.82 23.12
C CYS A 334 2.09 18.81 22.93
N ARG A 335 2.59 19.43 21.84
CA ARG A 335 4.02 19.50 21.51
C ARG A 335 4.89 20.09 22.62
N ARG A 336 4.35 20.97 23.46
CA ARG A 336 5.10 21.56 24.59
C ARG A 336 5.48 20.51 25.64
N HIS A 337 4.73 19.41 25.72
CA HIS A 337 4.98 18.32 26.65
C HIS A 337 5.95 17.27 26.10
N TRP A 338 6.23 17.26 24.78
CA TRP A 338 7.05 16.23 24.13
C TRP A 338 8.57 16.40 24.38
N GLN A 339 8.95 16.98 25.51
CA GLN A 339 10.36 17.16 25.86
C GLN A 339 11.07 15.80 25.90
N ARG A 340 12.22 15.71 25.23
CA ARG A 340 13.10 14.55 25.28
C ARG A 340 13.83 14.50 26.63
N PRO A 341 13.59 13.51 27.49
CA PRO A 341 14.52 13.23 28.58
C PRO A 341 15.75 12.54 27.97
N GLY A 342 16.93 13.14 28.12
CA GLY A 342 18.20 12.40 27.96
C GLY A 342 18.93 12.48 26.62
N THR A 343 18.91 13.60 25.91
CA THR A 343 20.17 13.99 25.22
C THR A 343 21.11 14.54 26.28
N VAL A 344 21.81 13.64 26.98
CA VAL A 344 23.23 13.91 27.26
C VAL A 344 23.80 14.35 25.93
N GLU A 345 24.52 15.48 25.94
CA GLU A 345 25.30 15.97 24.81
C GLU A 345 26.04 14.78 24.19
N ALA A 346 25.44 14.18 23.15
CA ALA A 346 26.19 13.39 22.22
C ALA A 346 27.23 14.37 21.69
N PRO A 347 28.54 14.04 21.70
CA PRO A 347 29.54 14.94 21.18
C PRO A 347 29.06 15.35 19.80
N ALA A 348 28.94 16.67 19.62
CA ALA A 348 28.35 17.30 18.47
C ALA A 348 28.63 16.47 17.22
N ARG A 349 27.62 15.74 16.74
CA ARG A 349 27.68 15.26 15.36
C ARG A 349 27.88 16.53 14.55
N PRO A 350 28.94 16.62 13.73
CA PRO A 350 29.24 17.85 13.03
C PRO A 350 28.00 18.21 12.23
N ASP A 351 27.38 19.28 12.70
CA ASP A 351 26.30 19.96 12.05
C ASP A 351 26.90 20.45 10.74
N LYS A 352 26.63 19.74 9.65
CA LYS A 352 26.81 20.30 8.31
C LYS A 352 25.60 21.16 7.95
N SER A 353 24.97 21.82 8.93
CA SER A 353 24.32 23.09 8.68
C SER A 353 25.45 24.09 8.41
N THR A 354 25.55 24.55 7.17
CA THR A 354 26.31 25.76 6.87
C THR A 354 25.60 26.89 7.61
N ASN A 355 26.11 27.22 8.79
CA ASN A 355 25.58 28.17 9.75
C ASN A 355 25.67 29.62 9.22
N GLY A 356 24.82 29.94 8.26
CA GLY A 356 24.56 31.30 7.81
C GLY A 356 23.06 31.48 7.57
N ARG A 357 22.47 32.54 8.12
CA ARG A 357 21.24 33.06 7.54
C ARG A 357 21.61 33.68 6.20
N HIS A 358 20.95 33.23 5.14
CA HIS A 358 21.10 33.76 3.79
C HIS A 358 19.94 34.68 3.48
N ARG A 359 20.23 35.76 2.73
CA ARG A 359 19.23 36.69 2.25
C ARG A 359 19.13 36.55 0.74
N GLY A 360 17.91 36.43 0.22
CA GLY A 360 17.70 36.26 -1.21
C GLY A 360 16.32 36.66 -1.68
N LYS A 361 16.20 36.81 -3.00
CA LYS A 361 14.98 37.17 -3.70
C LYS A 361 14.22 35.90 -4.12
N LEU A 362 12.94 35.83 -3.76
CA LEU A 362 12.07 34.75 -4.18
C LEU A 362 11.79 34.85 -5.68
N LEU A 363 11.96 33.73 -6.39
CA LEU A 363 11.58 33.52 -7.77
C LEU A 363 10.38 32.56 -7.77
N LEU A 364 9.20 33.12 -8.00
CA LEU A 364 7.93 32.40 -7.97
C LEU A 364 7.15 32.68 -9.26
N LYS A 365 6.86 31.64 -10.05
CA LYS A 365 6.16 31.84 -11.34
C LYS A 365 4.73 32.34 -11.17
N THR A 366 3.99 31.76 -10.21
CA THR A 366 2.68 32.25 -9.77
C THR A 366 2.49 31.92 -8.29
N PRO A 367 1.69 32.71 -7.53
CA PRO A 367 1.44 32.45 -6.10
C PRO A 367 0.89 31.05 -5.77
N GLU A 368 0.26 30.40 -6.75
CA GLU A 368 -0.35 29.07 -6.62
C GLU A 368 0.61 27.91 -6.91
N THR A 369 1.82 28.19 -7.43
CA THR A 369 2.80 27.13 -7.68
C THR A 369 3.24 26.46 -6.38
N PRO A 370 3.39 25.12 -6.35
CA PRO A 370 3.68 24.39 -5.11
C PRO A 370 5.12 24.59 -4.60
N PHE A 371 6.01 25.14 -5.44
CA PHE A 371 7.39 25.42 -5.10
C PHE A 371 7.89 26.69 -5.82
N GLY A 372 8.95 27.28 -5.27
CA GLY A 372 9.71 28.36 -5.87
C GLY A 372 11.20 28.13 -5.70
N PHE A 373 11.98 29.13 -6.09
CA PHE A 373 13.41 29.15 -5.87
C PHE A 373 13.83 30.48 -5.23
N ILE A 374 14.89 30.48 -4.43
CA ILE A 374 15.45 31.71 -3.85
C ILE A 374 16.80 31.96 -4.51
N HIS A 375 16.95 33.14 -5.12
CA HIS A 375 18.24 33.62 -5.64
C HIS A 375 18.92 34.47 -4.57
N ALA A 376 20.13 34.10 -4.17
CA ALA A 376 20.92 34.83 -3.19
C ALA A 376 22.32 35.09 -3.77
N ASP A 377 22.78 36.33 -3.71
CA ASP A 377 24.05 36.74 -4.33
C ASP A 377 25.27 36.01 -3.71
N ASN A 378 25.12 35.53 -2.48
CA ASN A 378 26.14 34.79 -1.75
C ASN A 378 26.09 33.26 -1.99
N LEU A 379 25.25 32.78 -2.91
CA LEU A 379 25.13 31.36 -3.24
C LEU A 379 25.25 31.13 -4.76
N PRO A 380 25.97 30.07 -5.18
CA PRO A 380 26.24 29.82 -6.60
C PRO A 380 25.03 29.27 -7.38
N GLU A 381 24.04 28.68 -6.69
CA GLU A 381 22.83 28.12 -7.29
C GLU A 381 21.58 28.63 -6.57
N ASN A 382 20.47 28.70 -7.31
CA ASN A 382 19.18 29.00 -6.72
C ASN A 382 18.73 27.90 -5.77
N VAL A 383 18.23 28.30 -4.59
CA VAL A 383 17.87 27.38 -3.51
C VAL A 383 16.40 26.99 -3.64
N TYR A 384 16.11 25.68 -3.57
CA TYR A 384 14.74 25.18 -3.65
C TYR A 384 13.93 25.56 -2.39
N VAL A 385 12.68 25.99 -2.58
CA VAL A 385 11.74 26.28 -1.48
C VAL A 385 10.34 25.78 -1.81
N ARG A 386 9.63 25.23 -0.82
CA ARG A 386 8.20 24.89 -0.97
C ARG A 386 7.36 26.11 -0.64
N THR A 387 6.33 26.38 -1.42
CA THR A 387 5.43 27.52 -1.18
C THR A 387 4.70 27.41 0.17
N SER A 388 4.46 26.18 0.64
CA SER A 388 3.92 25.91 1.98
C SER A 388 4.80 26.42 3.13
N ASP A 389 6.11 26.52 2.90
CA ASP A 389 7.10 26.89 3.91
C ASP A 389 7.34 28.41 3.93
N ILE A 390 6.77 29.15 2.97
CA ILE A 390 6.86 30.62 2.87
C ILE A 390 5.64 31.24 3.58
N PRO A 391 5.83 32.24 4.46
CA PRO A 391 4.71 33.00 5.03
C PRO A 391 3.83 33.61 3.94
N THR A 392 2.50 33.55 4.08
CA THR A 392 1.54 34.01 3.05
C THR A 392 1.78 35.44 2.60
N SER A 393 2.20 36.34 3.49
CA SER A 393 2.52 37.73 3.20
C SER A 393 3.73 37.93 2.27
N LEU A 394 4.56 36.90 2.07
CA LEU A 394 5.79 36.93 1.28
C LEU A 394 5.71 36.05 0.02
N ARG A 395 4.53 35.50 -0.32
CA ARG A 395 4.32 34.60 -1.48
C ARG A 395 4.08 35.37 -2.78
N PHE A 396 4.99 36.26 -3.14
CA PHE A 396 4.95 36.97 -4.41
C PHE A 396 6.35 36.98 -5.04
N ASP A 397 6.38 37.03 -6.38
CA ASP A 397 7.64 37.06 -7.10
C ASP A 397 8.44 38.31 -6.71
N GLY A 398 9.70 38.11 -6.37
CA GLY A 398 10.61 39.16 -5.95
C GLY A 398 10.60 39.52 -4.47
N ALA A 399 9.85 38.82 -3.62
CA ALA A 399 9.91 39.01 -2.16
C ALA A 399 11.32 38.76 -1.60
N MET A 400 11.77 39.61 -0.68
CA MET A 400 13.05 39.45 0.01
C MET A 400 12.89 38.57 1.25
N LEU A 401 13.67 37.48 1.31
CA LEU A 401 13.58 36.43 2.32
C LEU A 401 14.90 36.23 3.05
N GLU A 402 14.84 36.01 4.37
CA GLU A 402 15.91 35.41 5.16
C GLU A 402 15.61 33.93 5.34
N PHE A 403 16.62 33.07 5.17
CA PHE A 403 16.44 31.62 5.26
C PHE A 403 17.73 30.90 5.70
N SER A 404 17.58 29.67 6.17
CA SER A 404 18.68 28.75 6.45
C SER A 404 18.76 27.66 5.38
N LEU A 405 19.96 27.13 5.12
CA LEU A 405 20.14 26.00 4.22
C LEU A 405 19.98 24.68 4.97
N GLN A 406 19.20 23.78 4.41
CA GLN A 406 19.05 22.40 4.86
C GLN A 406 19.41 21.45 3.71
N THR A 407 20.19 20.41 3.99
CA THR A 407 20.52 19.37 3.01
C THR A 407 19.24 18.70 2.51
N SER A 408 19.14 18.60 1.19
CA SER A 408 18.04 18.01 0.44
C SER A 408 18.62 17.13 -0.68
N PHE A 409 17.76 16.43 -1.40
CA PHE A 409 18.16 15.59 -2.53
C PHE A 409 17.40 16.00 -3.78
N ASP A 410 18.11 16.32 -4.86
CA ASP A 410 17.50 16.61 -6.16
C ASP A 410 17.34 15.29 -6.91
N ALA A 411 16.12 14.74 -6.89
CA ALA A 411 15.82 13.47 -7.55
C ALA A 411 15.98 13.51 -9.08
N LYS A 412 15.92 14.70 -9.71
CA LYS A 412 16.08 14.86 -11.16
C LYS A 412 17.55 14.86 -11.56
N LYS A 413 18.43 15.39 -10.70
CA LYS A 413 19.89 15.44 -10.92
C LYS A 413 20.67 14.36 -10.17
N ASN A 414 19.99 13.53 -9.38
CA ASN A 414 20.55 12.45 -8.57
C ASN A 414 21.76 12.90 -7.72
N ARG A 415 21.66 14.08 -7.08
CA ARG A 415 22.72 14.66 -6.24
C ARG A 415 22.15 15.32 -5.00
N GLU A 416 22.97 15.42 -3.96
CA GLU A 416 22.66 16.29 -2.81
C GLU A 416 22.47 17.74 -3.29
N SER A 417 21.45 18.39 -2.75
CA SER A 417 21.09 19.78 -3.03
C SER A 417 20.76 20.49 -1.72
N SER A 418 20.51 21.79 -1.78
CA SER A 418 20.11 22.57 -0.61
C SER A 418 18.67 23.06 -0.76
N LYS A 419 17.89 22.95 0.32
CA LYS A 419 16.55 23.50 0.46
C LYS A 419 16.55 24.63 1.48
N ALA A 420 15.77 25.67 1.23
CA ALA A 420 15.54 26.74 2.20
C ALA A 420 14.58 26.28 3.31
N SER A 421 14.94 26.55 4.56
CA SER A 421 14.13 26.35 5.76
C SER A 421 14.19 27.59 6.66
N ASN A 422 13.30 27.67 7.66
CA ASN A 422 13.22 28.81 8.59
C ASN A 422 13.07 30.19 7.91
N ILE A 423 12.08 30.31 7.01
CA ILE A 423 11.91 31.48 6.16
C ILE A 423 11.22 32.63 6.91
N THR A 424 11.84 33.80 6.92
CA THR A 424 11.29 35.04 7.47
C THR A 424 11.42 36.20 6.50
N ALA A 425 10.71 37.31 6.76
CA ALA A 425 10.95 38.56 6.05
C ALA A 425 12.38 39.03 6.32
N ALA A 426 13.05 39.55 5.28
CA ALA A 426 14.41 40.07 5.35
C ALA A 426 14.49 41.58 5.51
#